data_AF-A0A178DKD4-F1
#
_entry.id   AF-A0A178DKD4-F1
#
_cell.length_a   1.000
_cell.length_b   1.000
_cell.length_c   1.000
_cell.angle_alpha   90.00
_cell.angle_beta   90.00
_cell.angle_gamma   90.00
#
_symmetry.space_group_name_H-M   'P 1'
#
loop_
_entity.id
_entity.type
_entity.pdbx_description
1 polymer ?
#
loop_
_entity_poly.entity_id
_entity_poly.type
_entity_poly.pdbx_seq_one_letter_code
_entity_poly.pdbx_strand_id
1 'polypeptide(L)'
;MLTKISLLSALVSAASGAIIWDGRFNDMTSSADLEKWSFSNPVGAYQYYIHGAGAVDKYVNLAASYKNPADTGSKQGVKITIDETARWNGQSMLRTELIPQTSAAINKGTVYYHFSIKTSSENVPTATNEHQVAFFESHFTELKYGGQGSSNTKLQWHVGGVSKWDVELVADEWHNVAYEINFDAGSVTFWHSTGSSPLTKTAGPFTASTSSNGADWHLGVLRLPGSNDGPGAEDWFFSGVYIEDGTITTSVNTAGGSGNAEEPAPPATTAAATSSAVVVPTSKPVAATSTAAAVVETPAPESPATSTGVANETPLAPTGPVASAAPTASAGAGTGAGSDAVLPQEFTIKQFVAWLKARQGIN
;
A
#
# COMPACT_ATOMS: atom_id res chain seq x y z
N MET A 1 25.38 -18.88 -61.79
CA MET A 1 24.05 -18.48 -61.29
C MET A 1 24.08 -18.59 -59.77
N LEU A 2 24.28 -17.47 -59.07
CA LEU A 2 24.23 -17.44 -57.59
C LEU A 2 22.85 -16.94 -57.16
N THR A 3 22.09 -17.84 -56.57
CA THR A 3 20.75 -17.60 -56.03
C THR A 3 20.87 -16.80 -54.75
N LYS A 4 20.41 -15.54 -54.77
CA LYS A 4 20.30 -14.69 -53.57
C LYS A 4 19.08 -15.15 -52.76
N ILE A 5 19.33 -15.80 -51.62
CA ILE A 5 18.32 -16.04 -50.60
C ILE A 5 18.15 -14.73 -49.82
N SER A 6 17.00 -14.10 -49.96
CA SER A 6 16.62 -12.92 -49.18
C SER A 6 15.99 -13.40 -47.88
N LEU A 7 16.69 -13.22 -46.76
CA LEU A 7 16.14 -13.41 -45.41
C LEU A 7 15.21 -12.23 -45.11
N LEU A 8 13.91 -12.49 -45.06
CA LEU A 8 12.92 -11.53 -44.59
C LEU A 8 12.84 -11.62 -43.06
N SER A 9 13.55 -10.74 -42.36
CA SER A 9 13.40 -10.59 -40.91
C SER A 9 12.05 -9.95 -40.61
N ALA A 10 11.09 -10.76 -40.14
CA ALA A 10 9.83 -10.26 -39.62
C ALA A 10 10.08 -9.54 -38.28
N LEU A 11 10.01 -8.21 -38.28
CA LEU A 11 9.91 -7.40 -37.06
C LEU A 11 8.52 -7.62 -36.46
N VAL A 12 8.41 -8.52 -35.48
CA VAL A 12 7.27 -8.54 -34.57
C VAL A 12 7.37 -7.28 -33.71
N SER A 13 6.62 -6.25 -34.07
CA SER A 13 6.38 -5.14 -33.15
C SER A 13 5.50 -5.69 -32.03
N ALA A 14 6.11 -6.03 -30.90
CA ALA A 14 5.36 -6.31 -29.67
C ALA A 14 4.61 -5.01 -29.32
N ALA A 15 3.28 -5.04 -29.38
CA ALA A 15 2.47 -3.96 -28.86
C ALA A 15 2.72 -3.89 -27.34
N SER A 16 3.51 -2.92 -26.89
CA SER A 16 3.65 -2.60 -25.47
C SER A 16 2.30 -2.14 -24.94
N GLY A 17 1.95 -2.53 -23.71
CA GLY A 17 0.76 -2.01 -23.05
C GLY A 17 0.76 -0.49 -22.95
N ALA A 18 -0.43 0.14 -23.01
CA ALA A 18 -0.55 1.58 -22.83
C ALA A 18 -0.81 1.88 -21.35
N ILE A 19 -0.05 2.80 -20.77
CA ILE A 19 -0.36 3.33 -19.45
C ILE A 19 -1.67 4.14 -19.56
N ILE A 20 -2.72 3.66 -18.91
CA ILE A 20 -4.06 4.28 -18.93
C ILE A 20 -4.31 5.16 -17.69
N TRP A 21 -3.50 4.99 -16.64
CA TRP A 21 -3.41 5.90 -15.51
C TRP A 21 -2.01 5.83 -14.90
N ASP A 22 -1.42 6.99 -14.60
CA ASP A 22 -0.05 7.11 -14.07
C ASP A 22 -0.07 7.69 -12.66
N GLY A 23 0.30 6.86 -11.68
CA GLY A 23 0.36 7.19 -10.26
C GLY A 23 1.78 7.39 -9.74
N ARG A 24 2.80 7.55 -10.60
CA ARG A 24 4.22 7.55 -10.19
C ARG A 24 4.70 8.83 -9.49
N PHE A 25 3.80 9.75 -9.14
CA PHE A 25 4.11 11.03 -8.45
C PHE A 25 5.10 11.92 -9.23
N ASN A 26 5.23 11.73 -10.54
CA ASN A 26 6.20 12.43 -11.38
C ASN A 26 5.82 13.89 -11.67
N ASP A 27 4.53 14.21 -11.50
CA ASP A 27 3.89 15.50 -11.66
C ASP A 27 3.79 16.29 -10.34
N MET A 28 4.18 15.67 -9.22
CA MET A 28 4.18 16.29 -7.89
C MET A 28 5.58 16.77 -7.49
N THR A 29 5.64 17.89 -6.80
CA THR A 29 6.84 18.41 -6.14
C THR A 29 6.95 17.90 -4.71
N SER A 30 5.81 17.76 -4.02
CA SER A 30 5.72 17.22 -2.66
C SER A 30 4.32 16.68 -2.41
N SER A 31 4.11 16.02 -1.27
CA SER A 31 2.79 15.52 -0.88
C SER A 31 1.75 16.62 -0.65
N ALA A 32 2.15 17.88 -0.45
CA ALA A 32 1.24 19.03 -0.42
C ALA A 32 0.43 19.20 -1.73
N ASP A 33 0.90 18.65 -2.85
CA ASP A 33 0.16 18.65 -4.10
C ASP A 33 -1.12 17.80 -4.04
N LEU A 34 -1.21 16.83 -3.11
CA LEU A 34 -2.43 16.04 -2.87
C LEU A 34 -3.58 16.90 -2.33
N GLU A 35 -3.28 17.99 -1.61
CA GLU A 35 -4.29 18.90 -1.05
C GLU A 35 -4.97 19.77 -2.11
N LYS A 36 -4.47 19.76 -3.36
CA LYS A 36 -5.14 20.43 -4.50
C LYS A 36 -6.41 19.69 -4.93
N TRP A 37 -6.49 18.39 -4.66
CA TRP A 37 -7.66 17.59 -4.92
C TRP A 37 -8.75 17.87 -3.86
N SER A 38 -10.00 17.92 -4.30
CA SER A 38 -11.17 17.87 -3.41
C SER A 38 -12.35 17.28 -4.15
N PHE A 39 -13.41 16.88 -3.43
CA PHE A 39 -14.66 16.43 -4.07
C PHE A 39 -15.25 17.45 -5.06
N SER A 40 -15.08 18.75 -4.79
CA SER A 40 -15.51 19.83 -5.68
C SER A 40 -14.50 20.21 -6.78
N ASN A 41 -13.26 19.74 -6.66
CA ASN A 41 -12.17 20.01 -7.60
C ASN A 41 -11.29 18.75 -7.75
N PRO A 42 -11.79 17.71 -8.45
CA PRO A 42 -11.13 16.41 -8.54
C PRO A 42 -9.98 16.43 -9.56
N VAL A 43 -8.89 17.13 -9.22
CA VAL A 43 -7.70 17.32 -10.07
C VAL A 43 -6.52 16.46 -9.60
N GLY A 44 -5.53 16.28 -10.48
CA GLY A 44 -4.35 15.45 -10.19
C GLY A 44 -4.61 13.96 -10.38
N ALA A 45 -3.60 13.13 -10.08
CA ALA A 45 -3.65 11.68 -10.30
C ALA A 45 -4.32 10.90 -9.17
N TYR A 46 -4.48 11.50 -7.98
CA TYR A 46 -4.98 10.83 -6.78
C TYR A 46 -6.09 11.60 -6.09
N GLN A 47 -7.08 10.86 -5.60
CA GLN A 47 -8.02 11.30 -4.58
C GLN A 47 -7.36 11.12 -3.21
N TYR A 48 -7.45 12.15 -2.36
CA TYR A 48 -6.88 12.14 -1.02
C TYR A 48 -7.93 12.59 -0.01
N TYR A 49 -8.62 11.63 0.60
CA TYR A 49 -9.62 11.90 1.65
C TYR A 49 -9.67 10.83 2.75
N ILE A 50 -9.02 9.68 2.57
CA ILE A 50 -8.95 8.60 3.55
C ILE A 50 -7.65 8.75 4.34
N HIS A 51 -7.69 9.64 5.32
CA HIS A 51 -6.58 9.96 6.20
C HIS A 51 -7.08 10.45 7.56
N GLY A 52 -6.14 10.63 8.49
CA GLY A 52 -6.38 11.24 9.79
C GLY A 52 -6.53 12.76 9.77
N ALA A 53 -6.73 13.37 10.94
CA ALA A 53 -6.94 14.82 11.05
C ALA A 53 -5.67 15.68 10.97
N GLY A 54 -4.48 15.06 10.90
CA GLY A 54 -3.20 15.75 10.76
C GLY A 54 -2.98 16.32 9.35
N ALA A 55 -1.91 17.11 9.20
CA ALA A 55 -1.47 17.61 7.91
C ALA A 55 -0.99 16.47 7.00
N VAL A 56 -1.01 16.68 5.68
CA VAL A 56 -0.67 15.65 4.69
C VAL A 56 0.75 15.07 4.88
N ASP A 57 1.73 15.89 5.25
CA ASP A 57 3.12 15.49 5.50
C ASP A 57 3.29 14.56 6.71
N LYS A 58 2.27 14.47 7.56
CA LYS A 58 2.22 13.48 8.63
C LYS A 58 1.99 12.05 8.10
N TYR A 59 1.28 11.92 6.99
CA TYR A 59 0.79 10.65 6.47
C TYR A 59 1.42 10.26 5.14
N VAL A 60 1.79 11.23 4.32
CA VAL A 60 2.31 11.02 2.98
C VAL A 60 3.53 11.90 2.76
N ASN A 61 4.65 11.29 2.40
CA ASN A 61 5.89 12.00 2.11
C ASN A 61 6.49 11.49 0.81
N LEU A 62 7.02 12.39 -0.03
CA LEU A 62 7.65 12.02 -1.29
C LEU A 62 9.15 12.26 -1.23
N ALA A 63 9.94 11.29 -1.71
CA ALA A 63 11.39 11.46 -1.86
C ALA A 63 11.99 10.49 -2.89
N ALA A 64 13.10 10.88 -3.50
CA ALA A 64 13.86 10.01 -4.40
C ALA A 64 14.40 8.74 -3.72
N SER A 65 14.63 8.77 -2.40
CA SER A 65 15.06 7.61 -1.62
C SER A 65 13.91 6.64 -1.28
N TYR A 66 12.66 7.02 -1.54
CA TYR A 66 11.48 6.22 -1.20
C TYR A 66 11.00 5.32 -2.36
N LYS A 67 11.74 5.25 -3.47
CA LYS A 67 11.40 4.38 -4.62
C LYS A 67 12.33 3.19 -4.76
N ASN A 68 11.89 2.22 -5.55
CA ASN A 68 12.76 1.18 -6.07
C ASN A 68 13.89 1.84 -6.89
N PRO A 69 15.17 1.68 -6.53
CA PRO A 69 16.27 2.27 -7.29
C PRO A 69 16.31 1.81 -8.76
N ALA A 70 15.80 0.61 -9.04
CA ALA A 70 15.72 0.06 -10.40
C ALA A 70 14.59 0.67 -11.25
N ASP A 71 13.58 1.27 -10.62
CA ASP A 71 12.52 2.00 -11.31
C ASP A 71 13.03 3.40 -11.69
N THR A 72 13.56 3.54 -12.91
CA THR A 72 13.99 4.86 -13.41
C THR A 72 12.84 5.67 -14.01
N GLY A 73 11.64 5.09 -14.11
CA GLY A 73 10.42 5.75 -14.55
C GLY A 73 9.80 6.66 -13.51
N SER A 74 10.03 6.39 -12.22
CA SER A 74 9.59 7.25 -11.12
C SER A 74 10.70 8.19 -10.65
N LYS A 75 10.40 9.48 -10.54
CA LYS A 75 11.30 10.52 -9.98
C LYS A 75 11.45 10.38 -8.48
N GLN A 76 10.39 9.94 -7.81
CA GLN A 76 10.31 9.77 -6.36
C GLN A 76 9.41 8.59 -6.03
N GLY A 77 9.55 8.07 -4.82
CA GLY A 77 8.57 7.18 -4.23
C GLY A 77 7.77 7.90 -3.17
N VAL A 78 6.80 7.20 -2.61
CA VAL A 78 5.95 7.69 -1.53
C VAL A 78 6.19 6.85 -0.29
N LYS A 79 6.35 7.51 0.85
CA LYS A 79 6.23 6.91 2.17
C LYS A 79 4.83 7.20 2.68
N ILE A 80 4.07 6.14 2.91
CA ILE A 80 2.75 6.13 3.53
C ILE A 80 2.94 5.75 5.00
N THR A 81 2.50 6.64 5.87
CA THR A 81 2.58 6.50 7.32
C THR A 81 1.19 6.31 7.90
N ILE A 82 1.03 5.32 8.77
CA ILE A 82 -0.11 5.24 9.69
C ILE A 82 0.40 5.38 11.12
N ASP A 83 -0.25 6.23 11.89
CA ASP A 83 -0.04 6.38 13.34
C ASP A 83 -1.40 6.38 14.04
N GLU A 84 -1.43 6.59 15.34
CA GLU A 84 -2.66 6.55 16.14
C GLU A 84 -3.69 7.62 15.73
N THR A 85 -3.24 8.64 14.99
CA THR A 85 -4.07 9.72 14.46
C THR A 85 -4.59 9.47 13.05
N ALA A 86 -4.10 8.44 12.35
CA ALA A 86 -4.53 8.04 11.00
C ALA A 86 -5.93 7.41 11.01
N ARG A 87 -6.92 8.07 11.62
CA ARG A 87 -8.29 7.57 11.78
C ARG A 87 -9.22 8.39 10.90
N TRP A 88 -9.71 7.76 9.85
CA TRP A 88 -10.69 8.37 8.97
C TRP A 88 -12.11 8.18 9.50
N ASN A 89 -12.91 9.25 9.48
CA ASN A 89 -14.36 9.22 9.75
C ASN A 89 -14.77 8.50 11.06
N GLY A 90 -13.98 8.67 12.13
CA GLY A 90 -14.26 8.05 13.44
C GLY A 90 -14.08 6.53 13.51
N GLN A 91 -13.47 5.91 12.50
CA GLN A 91 -13.20 4.47 12.47
C GLN A 91 -12.13 4.06 13.49
N SER A 92 -12.21 2.80 13.92
CA SER A 92 -11.22 2.18 14.81
C SER A 92 -9.97 1.69 14.06
N MET A 93 -10.04 1.54 12.74
CA MET A 93 -8.90 1.16 11.90
C MET A 93 -7.97 2.36 11.67
N LEU A 94 -6.68 2.08 11.50
CA LEU A 94 -5.73 3.09 11.03
C LEU A 94 -5.67 3.03 9.50
N ARG A 95 -5.74 4.17 8.83
CA ARG A 95 -5.89 4.28 7.38
C ARG A 95 -5.17 5.50 6.83
N THR A 96 -4.30 5.26 5.87
CA THR A 96 -3.78 6.28 4.95
C THR A 96 -3.81 5.68 3.55
N GLU A 97 -4.73 6.16 2.72
CA GLU A 97 -5.01 5.56 1.41
C GLU A 97 -5.20 6.65 0.35
N LEU A 98 -4.64 6.38 -0.83
CA LEU A 98 -4.82 7.16 -2.05
C LEU A 98 -5.63 6.34 -3.04
N ILE A 99 -6.54 6.98 -3.77
CA ILE A 99 -7.36 6.31 -4.80
C ILE A 99 -7.06 6.96 -6.16
N PRO A 100 -6.99 6.22 -7.27
CA PRO A 100 -6.87 6.82 -8.60
C PRO A 100 -7.94 7.90 -8.87
N GLN A 101 -7.49 9.08 -9.28
CA GLN A 101 -8.34 10.11 -9.87
C GLN A 101 -8.23 9.99 -11.40
N THR A 102 -9.22 9.38 -12.04
CA THR A 102 -9.19 9.13 -13.48
C THR A 102 -10.59 8.99 -14.07
N SER A 103 -10.70 9.17 -15.39
CA SER A 103 -11.86 8.79 -16.20
C SER A 103 -11.55 7.61 -17.14
N ALA A 104 -10.34 7.06 -17.09
CA ALA A 104 -9.95 5.91 -17.89
C ALA A 104 -10.68 4.64 -17.44
N ALA A 105 -10.84 3.68 -18.35
CA ALA A 105 -11.55 2.43 -18.09
C ALA A 105 -10.69 1.42 -17.31
N ILE A 106 -10.18 1.81 -16.15
CA ILE A 106 -9.29 0.98 -15.32
C ILE A 106 -9.99 -0.26 -14.71
N ASN A 107 -11.31 -0.38 -14.91
CA ASN A 107 -12.17 -1.46 -14.41
C ASN A 107 -12.85 -2.26 -15.54
N LYS A 108 -12.25 -2.30 -16.73
CA LYS A 108 -12.81 -2.99 -17.93
C LYS A 108 -11.76 -3.85 -18.61
N GLY A 109 -12.20 -4.96 -19.22
CA GLY A 109 -11.30 -5.85 -19.95
C GLY A 109 -10.20 -6.44 -19.06
N THR A 110 -9.05 -6.73 -19.67
CA THR A 110 -7.84 -7.11 -18.95
C THR A 110 -6.95 -5.88 -18.74
N VAL A 111 -6.61 -5.60 -17.49
CA VAL A 111 -5.71 -4.51 -17.09
C VAL A 111 -4.72 -5.00 -16.03
N TYR A 112 -3.61 -4.28 -15.92
CA TYR A 112 -2.51 -4.59 -15.00
C TYR A 112 -2.31 -3.44 -14.02
N TYR A 113 -2.55 -3.70 -12.74
CA TYR A 113 -2.35 -2.74 -11.65
C TYR A 113 -0.95 -2.93 -11.08
N HIS A 114 -0.02 -2.06 -11.44
CA HIS A 114 1.38 -2.10 -11.04
C HIS A 114 1.63 -1.28 -9.78
N PHE A 115 2.47 -1.81 -8.90
CA PHE A 115 3.09 -1.08 -7.81
C PHE A 115 4.30 -1.88 -7.29
N SER A 116 5.31 -1.17 -6.79
CA SER A 116 6.34 -1.75 -5.95
C SER A 116 6.10 -1.34 -4.50
N ILE A 117 6.42 -2.23 -3.56
CA ILE A 117 6.25 -2.01 -2.12
C ILE A 117 7.49 -2.47 -1.35
N LYS A 118 7.84 -1.75 -0.29
CA LYS A 118 8.77 -2.24 0.75
C LYS A 118 8.41 -1.70 2.13
N THR A 119 9.04 -2.26 3.15
CA THR A 119 9.13 -1.70 4.51
C THR A 119 10.59 -1.35 4.83
N SER A 120 10.82 -0.74 5.99
CA SER A 120 12.17 -0.49 6.52
C SER A 120 12.37 -1.16 7.87
N SER A 121 13.60 -1.08 8.39
CA SER A 121 13.92 -1.45 9.78
C SER A 121 13.49 -0.40 10.81
N GLU A 122 13.10 0.80 10.36
CA GLU A 122 12.45 1.85 11.16
C GLU A 122 10.94 1.80 10.96
N ASN A 123 10.16 2.19 11.99
CA ASN A 123 8.69 2.23 11.95
C ASN A 123 8.08 0.96 11.32
N VAL A 124 8.55 -0.20 11.81
CA VAL A 124 8.21 -1.50 11.23
C VAL A 124 6.73 -1.79 11.44
N PRO A 125 5.99 -2.23 10.40
CA PRO A 125 4.61 -2.66 10.56
C PRO A 125 4.49 -3.79 11.56
N THR A 126 3.49 -3.73 12.44
CA THR A 126 3.36 -4.77 13.48
C THR A 126 2.86 -6.09 12.90
N ALA A 127 3.59 -7.18 13.15
CA ALA A 127 3.19 -8.50 12.67
C ALA A 127 1.94 -9.08 13.40
N THR A 128 1.49 -8.46 14.49
CA THR A 128 0.37 -8.95 15.33
C THR A 128 -0.98 -8.30 15.00
N ASN A 129 -1.01 -7.41 14.01
CA ASN A 129 -2.24 -6.80 13.51
C ASN A 129 -2.39 -7.12 12.03
N GLU A 130 -3.61 -7.36 11.58
CA GLU A 130 -3.86 -7.50 10.16
C GLU A 130 -3.79 -6.14 9.46
N HIS A 131 -3.02 -6.12 8.39
CA HIS A 131 -2.94 -5.03 7.42
C HIS A 131 -3.59 -5.48 6.12
N GLN A 132 -4.31 -4.56 5.49
CA GLN A 132 -4.85 -4.68 4.15
C GLN A 132 -4.18 -3.61 3.30
N VAL A 133 -3.55 -4.03 2.21
CA VAL A 133 -2.58 -3.21 1.46
C VAL A 133 -2.88 -3.30 -0.03
N ALA A 134 -2.86 -2.15 -0.72
CA ALA A 134 -3.13 -2.07 -2.16
C ALA A 134 -4.43 -2.78 -2.57
N PHE A 135 -5.51 -2.61 -1.81
CA PHE A 135 -6.73 -3.41 -1.89
C PHE A 135 -7.83 -2.73 -2.70
N PHE A 136 -8.72 -3.51 -3.31
CA PHE A 136 -10.00 -2.98 -3.80
C PHE A 136 -11.01 -2.93 -2.66
N GLU A 137 -11.96 -1.98 -2.69
CA GLU A 137 -13.03 -1.84 -1.67
C GLU A 137 -13.81 -3.14 -1.42
N SER A 138 -14.02 -3.96 -2.44
CA SER A 138 -14.71 -5.25 -2.28
C SER A 138 -13.79 -6.38 -1.80
N HIS A 139 -12.51 -6.12 -1.59
CA HIS A 139 -11.46 -7.08 -1.21
C HIS A 139 -11.39 -8.32 -2.13
N PHE A 140 -11.73 -8.18 -3.42
CA PHE A 140 -11.66 -9.30 -4.36
C PHE A 140 -10.21 -9.73 -4.63
N THR A 141 -9.26 -8.79 -4.54
CA THR A 141 -7.82 -9.00 -4.50
C THR A 141 -7.15 -7.93 -3.63
N GLU A 142 -6.11 -8.31 -2.90
CA GLU A 142 -5.35 -7.41 -2.02
C GLU A 142 -4.04 -8.06 -1.56
N LEU A 143 -3.11 -7.26 -1.04
CA LEU A 143 -2.05 -7.76 -0.18
C LEU A 143 -2.47 -7.68 1.30
N LYS A 144 -1.96 -8.60 2.11
CA LYS A 144 -2.08 -8.58 3.57
C LYS A 144 -0.72 -8.79 4.25
N TYR A 145 -0.62 -8.30 5.47
CA TYR A 145 0.52 -8.52 6.37
C TYR A 145 0.04 -8.58 7.82
N GLY A 146 0.75 -9.33 8.66
CA GLY A 146 0.38 -9.53 10.06
C GLY A 146 -0.87 -10.39 10.23
N GLY A 147 -1.20 -10.69 11.48
CA GLY A 147 -2.31 -11.59 11.80
C GLY A 147 -3.02 -11.20 13.09
N GLN A 148 -4.35 -11.25 13.09
CA GLN A 148 -5.14 -11.02 14.30
C GLN A 148 -4.89 -12.12 15.33
N GLY A 149 -4.34 -11.76 16.49
CA GLY A 149 -4.11 -12.69 17.60
C GLY A 149 -2.90 -13.62 17.44
N SER A 150 -2.13 -13.51 16.36
CA SER A 150 -0.86 -14.23 16.17
C SER A 150 0.08 -13.45 15.25
N SER A 151 1.38 -13.47 15.54
CA SER A 151 2.38 -12.84 14.66
C SER A 151 2.45 -13.54 13.30
N ASN A 152 2.37 -12.77 12.21
CA ASN A 152 2.63 -13.23 10.85
C ASN A 152 3.53 -12.24 10.11
N THR A 153 4.74 -12.65 9.77
CA THR A 153 5.75 -11.79 9.13
C THR A 153 5.77 -11.91 7.61
N LYS A 154 4.78 -12.59 7.03
CA LYS A 154 4.67 -12.78 5.59
C LYS A 154 3.85 -11.67 4.92
N LEU A 155 4.32 -11.21 3.77
CA LEU A 155 3.51 -10.50 2.79
C LEU A 155 2.69 -11.53 2.01
N GLN A 156 1.37 -11.37 2.01
CA GLN A 156 0.44 -12.35 1.46
C GLN A 156 -0.38 -11.72 0.35
N TRP A 157 -0.58 -12.41 -0.76
CA TRP A 157 -1.54 -12.01 -1.77
C TRP A 157 -2.82 -12.84 -1.64
N HIS A 158 -3.95 -12.15 -1.51
CA HIS A 158 -5.26 -12.76 -1.30
C HIS A 158 -6.16 -12.58 -2.53
N VAL A 159 -6.98 -13.60 -2.78
CA VAL A 159 -8.10 -13.55 -3.74
C VAL A 159 -9.37 -14.00 -3.01
N GLY A 160 -10.38 -13.13 -2.96
CA GLY A 160 -11.63 -13.40 -2.23
C GLY A 160 -11.41 -13.74 -0.76
N GLY A 161 -10.49 -13.04 -0.09
CA GLY A 161 -10.12 -13.26 1.30
C GLY A 161 -9.20 -14.45 1.58
N VAL A 162 -8.86 -15.27 0.58
CA VAL A 162 -8.00 -16.46 0.76
C VAL A 162 -6.60 -16.19 0.22
N SER A 163 -5.56 -16.42 1.04
CA SER A 163 -4.16 -16.34 0.58
C SER A 163 -3.91 -17.34 -0.54
N LYS A 164 -3.32 -16.85 -1.65
CA LYS A 164 -2.94 -17.65 -2.82
C LYS A 164 -1.43 -17.69 -3.04
N TRP A 165 -0.71 -16.77 -2.40
CA TRP A 165 0.73 -16.64 -2.47
C TRP A 165 1.21 -15.89 -1.23
N ASP A 166 2.40 -16.23 -0.74
CA ASP A 166 3.06 -15.51 0.34
C ASP A 166 4.57 -15.58 0.23
N VAL A 167 5.24 -14.60 0.85
CA VAL A 167 6.69 -14.53 1.02
C VAL A 167 7.01 -13.83 2.33
N GLU A 168 8.19 -14.06 2.89
CA GLU A 168 8.66 -13.26 4.03
C GLU A 168 8.81 -11.79 3.63
N LEU A 169 8.31 -10.85 4.44
CA LEU A 169 8.49 -9.42 4.22
C LEU A 169 9.81 -8.97 4.84
N VAL A 170 10.88 -8.99 4.04
CA VAL A 170 12.21 -8.59 4.48
C VAL A 170 12.35 -7.06 4.38
N ALA A 171 12.80 -6.43 5.47
CA ALA A 171 13.04 -4.98 5.49
C ALA A 171 14.01 -4.57 4.37
N ASP A 172 13.73 -3.43 3.73
CA ASP A 172 14.51 -2.84 2.64
C ASP A 172 14.56 -3.65 1.32
N GLU A 173 13.83 -4.78 1.24
CA GLU A 173 13.61 -5.48 -0.02
C GLU A 173 12.39 -4.91 -0.77
N TRP A 174 12.59 -4.51 -2.02
CA TRP A 174 11.50 -4.10 -2.89
C TRP A 174 10.78 -5.31 -3.48
N HIS A 175 9.47 -5.41 -3.24
CA HIS A 175 8.57 -6.35 -3.91
C HIS A 175 7.83 -5.63 -5.03
N ASN A 176 8.06 -6.04 -6.28
CA ASN A 176 7.36 -5.49 -7.43
C ASN A 176 6.14 -6.37 -7.70
N VAL A 177 4.99 -5.75 -7.91
CA VAL A 177 3.70 -6.43 -8.04
C VAL A 177 2.97 -5.92 -9.27
N ALA A 178 2.31 -6.84 -9.99
CA ALA A 178 1.17 -6.47 -10.82
C ALA A 178 -0.01 -7.41 -10.57
N TYR A 179 -1.20 -6.84 -10.36
CA TYR A 179 -2.45 -7.59 -10.48
C TYR A 179 -2.90 -7.57 -11.93
N GLU A 180 -2.86 -8.72 -12.60
CA GLU A 180 -3.53 -8.90 -13.89
C GLU A 180 -4.99 -9.24 -13.60
N ILE A 181 -5.89 -8.31 -13.89
CA ILE A 181 -7.31 -8.42 -13.60
C ILE A 181 -8.05 -8.47 -14.92
N ASN A 182 -8.79 -9.56 -15.14
CA ASN A 182 -9.74 -9.66 -16.23
C ASN A 182 -11.16 -9.43 -15.67
N PHE A 183 -11.66 -8.22 -15.84
CA PHE A 183 -12.97 -7.78 -15.36
C PHE A 183 -14.14 -8.45 -16.11
N ASP A 184 -13.92 -8.85 -17.37
CA ASP A 184 -14.95 -9.50 -18.19
C ASP A 184 -15.10 -10.99 -17.82
N ALA A 185 -13.98 -11.65 -17.50
CA ALA A 185 -13.93 -13.07 -17.15
C ALA A 185 -14.04 -13.34 -15.64
N GLY A 186 -13.92 -12.33 -14.78
CA GLY A 186 -13.99 -12.49 -13.33
C GLY A 186 -12.78 -13.25 -12.77
N SER A 187 -11.56 -12.82 -13.11
CA SER A 187 -10.35 -13.51 -12.65
C SER A 187 -9.18 -12.57 -12.35
N VAL A 188 -8.32 -12.98 -11.41
CA VAL A 188 -7.09 -12.27 -11.05
C VAL A 188 -5.88 -13.21 -11.11
N THR A 189 -4.79 -12.72 -11.69
CA THR A 189 -3.46 -13.33 -11.71
C THR A 189 -2.48 -12.42 -10.98
N PHE A 190 -1.50 -13.01 -10.29
CA PHE A 190 -0.46 -12.29 -9.57
C PHE A 190 0.88 -12.42 -10.27
N TRP A 191 1.47 -11.25 -10.52
CA TRP A 191 2.83 -11.11 -11.03
C TRP A 191 3.69 -10.52 -9.94
N HIS A 192 4.86 -11.10 -9.74
CA HIS A 192 5.77 -10.66 -8.69
C HIS A 192 7.24 -10.83 -9.09
N SER A 193 8.08 -9.95 -8.53
CA SER A 193 9.53 -10.08 -8.49
C SER A 193 10.10 -9.29 -7.30
N THR A 194 11.40 -9.40 -7.03
CA THR A 194 12.09 -8.54 -6.07
C THR A 194 13.22 -7.72 -6.71
N GLY A 195 13.54 -6.59 -6.08
CA GLY A 195 14.63 -5.70 -6.49
C GLY A 195 14.47 -5.23 -7.93
N SER A 196 15.49 -5.50 -8.76
CA SER A 196 15.52 -5.10 -10.18
C SER A 196 15.00 -6.17 -11.15
N SER A 197 14.55 -7.32 -10.65
CA SER A 197 14.19 -8.46 -11.51
C SER A 197 12.88 -8.18 -12.26
N PRO A 198 12.73 -8.64 -13.51
CA PRO A 198 11.46 -8.52 -14.21
C PRO A 198 10.36 -9.33 -13.52
N LEU A 199 9.12 -8.83 -13.57
CA LEU A 199 7.94 -9.52 -13.09
C LEU A 199 7.78 -10.87 -13.77
N THR A 200 7.44 -11.87 -12.97
CA THR A 200 7.03 -13.19 -13.45
C THR A 200 5.66 -13.52 -12.92
N LYS A 201 4.89 -14.31 -13.67
CA LYS A 201 3.60 -14.82 -13.21
C LYS A 201 3.83 -15.86 -12.11
N THR A 202 3.56 -15.50 -10.87
CA THR A 202 3.83 -16.35 -9.71
C THR A 202 2.60 -17.14 -9.26
N ALA A 203 1.39 -16.67 -9.54
CA ALA A 203 0.16 -17.38 -9.21
C ALA A 203 -1.05 -16.96 -10.08
N GLY A 204 -2.05 -17.84 -10.19
CA GLY A 204 -3.30 -17.58 -10.92
C GLY A 204 -3.28 -17.96 -12.43
N PRO A 205 -4.39 -17.72 -13.16
CA PRO A 205 -5.56 -16.96 -12.74
C PRO A 205 -6.43 -17.72 -11.74
N PHE A 206 -7.04 -16.99 -10.81
CA PHE A 206 -8.10 -17.50 -9.92
C PHE A 206 -9.39 -16.74 -10.17
N THR A 207 -10.53 -17.44 -10.08
CA THR A 207 -11.85 -16.80 -10.15
C THR A 207 -12.04 -15.85 -8.97
N ALA A 208 -12.57 -14.66 -9.24
CA ALA A 208 -12.89 -13.64 -8.26
C ALA A 208 -14.12 -12.84 -8.69
N SER A 209 -14.82 -12.23 -7.73
CA SER A 209 -15.90 -11.27 -8.02
C SER A 209 -15.28 -9.89 -8.33
N THR A 210 -14.63 -9.76 -9.50
CA THR A 210 -13.93 -8.55 -9.94
C THR A 210 -14.90 -7.41 -10.23
N SER A 211 -15.36 -6.71 -9.19
CA SER A 211 -16.23 -5.55 -9.30
C SER A 211 -15.47 -4.33 -8.81
N SER A 212 -15.36 -3.32 -9.67
CA SER A 212 -14.76 -2.02 -9.34
C SER A 212 -15.56 -0.91 -10.00
N ASN A 213 -15.70 0.23 -9.34
CA ASN A 213 -16.28 1.44 -9.92
C ASN A 213 -15.25 2.37 -10.61
N GLY A 214 -13.96 1.99 -10.61
CA GLY A 214 -12.86 2.81 -11.15
C GLY A 214 -12.32 3.87 -10.19
N ALA A 215 -12.80 3.91 -8.95
CA ALA A 215 -12.45 4.84 -7.89
C ALA A 215 -12.49 4.15 -6.50
N ASP A 216 -12.06 2.89 -6.45
CA ASP A 216 -12.17 2.02 -5.28
C ASP A 216 -10.97 1.09 -5.12
N TRP A 217 -9.87 1.37 -5.81
CA TRP A 217 -8.57 0.76 -5.53
C TRP A 217 -7.78 1.69 -4.59
N HIS A 218 -7.42 1.16 -3.44
CA HIS A 218 -6.77 1.86 -2.35
C HIS A 218 -5.26 1.60 -2.37
N LEU A 219 -4.51 2.51 -2.98
CA LEU A 219 -3.05 2.56 -2.82
C LEU A 219 -2.73 3.09 -1.43
N GLY A 220 -2.45 2.19 -0.51
CA GLY A 220 -2.11 2.53 0.86
C GLY A 220 -2.31 1.34 1.78
N VAL A 221 -2.56 1.67 3.05
CA VAL A 221 -2.63 0.68 4.12
C VAL A 221 -3.80 0.98 5.03
N LEU A 222 -4.58 -0.07 5.31
CA LEU A 222 -5.52 -0.17 6.40
C LEU A 222 -4.95 -1.16 7.43
N ARG A 223 -4.88 -0.77 8.70
CA ARG A 223 -4.55 -1.68 9.81
C ARG A 223 -5.76 -1.87 10.71
N LEU A 224 -6.16 -3.12 10.92
CA LEU A 224 -7.18 -3.48 11.89
C LEU A 224 -6.67 -3.27 13.32
N PRO A 225 -7.54 -2.86 14.26
CA PRO A 225 -7.15 -2.74 15.67
C PRO A 225 -6.77 -4.11 16.23
N GLY A 226 -5.76 -4.16 17.08
CA GLY A 226 -5.24 -5.38 17.72
C GLY A 226 -5.38 -5.32 19.24
N SER A 227 -5.28 -6.49 19.88
CA SER A 227 -5.40 -6.60 21.35
C SER A 227 -4.27 -5.92 22.12
N ASN A 228 -3.13 -5.63 21.47
CA ASN A 228 -1.95 -5.01 22.04
C ASN A 228 -1.54 -3.75 21.26
N ASP A 229 -2.50 -2.96 20.77
CA ASP A 229 -2.21 -1.72 20.04
C ASP A 229 -1.35 -0.79 20.90
N GLY A 230 -0.06 -0.70 20.56
CA GLY A 230 0.89 0.22 21.15
C GLY A 230 1.00 1.51 20.34
N PRO A 231 1.54 2.58 20.94
CA PRO A 231 1.85 3.77 20.20
C PRO A 231 3.02 3.52 19.23
N GLY A 232 3.04 4.24 18.11
CA GLY A 232 4.07 4.13 17.09
C GLY A 232 3.53 4.31 15.69
N ALA A 233 4.36 4.97 14.87
CA ALA A 233 4.13 5.06 13.44
C ALA A 233 4.59 3.77 12.73
N GLU A 234 3.90 3.44 11.65
CA GLU A 234 4.33 2.41 10.70
C GLU A 234 4.51 3.05 9.32
N ASP A 235 5.65 2.76 8.70
CA ASP A 235 6.02 3.33 7.41
C ASP A 235 6.04 2.24 6.32
N TRP A 236 5.32 2.52 5.25
CA TRP A 236 5.24 1.71 4.05
C TRP A 236 5.69 2.52 2.84
N PHE A 237 6.53 1.96 1.99
CA PHE A 237 7.09 2.68 0.85
C PHE A 237 6.54 2.10 -0.45
N PHE A 238 6.10 2.96 -1.36
CA PHE A 238 5.60 2.58 -2.67
C PHE A 238 6.29 3.37 -3.78
N SER A 239 6.42 2.74 -4.96
CA SER A 239 6.83 3.40 -6.21
C SER A 239 6.35 2.61 -7.42
N GLY A 240 6.59 3.10 -8.64
CA GLY A 240 6.22 2.36 -9.85
C GLY A 240 4.71 2.10 -9.93
N VAL A 241 3.90 3.01 -9.40
CA VAL A 241 2.45 2.85 -9.33
C VAL A 241 1.79 3.34 -10.61
N TYR A 242 1.17 2.45 -11.37
CA TYR A 242 0.45 2.80 -12.59
C TYR A 242 -0.50 1.67 -13.00
N ILE A 243 -1.40 1.95 -13.94
CA ILE A 243 -2.28 0.96 -14.53
C ILE A 243 -2.07 0.98 -16.04
N GLU A 244 -1.90 -0.19 -16.63
CA GLU A 244 -1.79 -0.35 -18.08
C GLU A 244 -2.81 -1.38 -18.61
N ASP A 245 -3.12 -1.27 -19.89
CA ASP A 245 -3.87 -2.27 -20.64
C ASP A 245 -2.96 -3.00 -21.66
N GLY A 246 -3.51 -3.99 -22.37
CA GLY A 246 -2.78 -4.66 -23.45
C GLY A 246 -1.81 -5.75 -22.95
N THR A 247 -0.51 -5.59 -23.23
CA THR A 247 0.50 -6.57 -22.82
C THR A 247 1.27 -6.06 -21.62
N ILE A 248 1.39 -6.89 -20.58
CA ILE A 248 2.11 -6.52 -19.36
C ILE A 248 3.56 -6.10 -19.63
N THR A 249 3.93 -4.96 -19.06
CA THR A 249 5.30 -4.50 -18.88
C THR A 249 5.92 -5.25 -17.71
N THR A 250 6.80 -6.22 -17.97
CA THR A 250 7.45 -6.97 -16.90
C THR A 250 8.69 -6.29 -16.33
N SER A 251 9.28 -5.34 -17.06
CA SER A 251 10.41 -4.55 -16.57
C SER A 251 9.96 -3.65 -15.42
N VAL A 252 10.70 -3.66 -14.31
CA VAL A 252 10.53 -2.67 -13.22
C VAL A 252 10.98 -1.27 -13.64
N ASN A 253 11.82 -1.19 -14.67
CA ASN A 253 12.20 0.05 -15.29
C ASN A 253 11.22 0.36 -16.42
N THR A 254 10.12 1.04 -16.09
CA THR A 254 9.14 1.49 -17.08
C THR A 254 9.54 2.88 -17.56
N ALA A 255 9.73 3.07 -18.87
CA ALA A 255 10.02 4.41 -19.40
C ALA A 255 8.90 5.40 -18.97
N GLY A 256 9.30 6.62 -18.61
CA GLY A 256 8.39 7.66 -18.12
C GLY A 256 7.31 7.97 -19.16
N GLY A 257 6.07 7.66 -18.81
CA GLY A 257 4.89 7.91 -19.63
C GLY A 257 4.43 9.34 -19.43
N SER A 258 5.07 10.28 -20.10
CA SER A 258 4.47 11.58 -20.36
C SER A 258 3.94 11.57 -21.79
N GLY A 259 2.62 11.41 -21.93
CA GLY A 259 1.91 11.60 -23.18
C GLY A 259 2.03 13.05 -23.65
N ASN A 260 3.12 13.33 -24.35
CA ASN A 260 3.17 14.31 -25.43
C ASN A 260 4.08 13.68 -26.49
N ALA A 261 3.51 13.41 -27.67
CA ALA A 261 4.25 12.86 -28.78
C ALA A 261 5.35 13.84 -29.18
N GLU A 262 6.59 13.55 -28.78
CA GLU A 262 7.76 14.25 -29.33
C GLU A 262 8.22 13.49 -30.58
N GLU A 263 8.36 14.28 -31.64
CA GLU A 263 8.74 13.92 -33.00
C GLU A 263 10.03 13.09 -33.04
N PRO A 264 10.20 12.13 -33.98
CA PRO A 264 11.36 11.26 -33.98
C PRO A 264 12.63 12.06 -34.28
N ALA A 265 13.57 12.07 -33.34
CA ALA A 265 14.91 12.57 -33.59
C ALA A 265 15.59 11.79 -34.73
N PRO A 266 16.35 12.45 -35.62
CA PRO A 266 17.00 11.79 -36.74
C PRO A 266 18.14 10.87 -36.27
N PRO A 267 18.49 9.83 -37.04
CA PRO A 267 19.46 8.83 -36.63
C PRO A 267 20.87 9.43 -36.48
N ALA A 268 21.50 9.16 -35.34
CA ALA A 268 22.87 9.55 -35.05
C ALA A 268 23.85 8.78 -35.96
N THR A 269 24.60 9.52 -36.77
CA THR A 269 25.74 9.02 -37.53
C THR A 269 26.91 8.68 -36.61
N THR A 270 27.39 7.44 -36.70
CA THR A 270 28.66 6.96 -36.15
C THR A 270 29.85 7.77 -36.66
N ALA A 271 30.64 8.36 -35.78
CA ALA A 271 31.97 8.90 -36.09
C ALA A 271 33.01 8.42 -35.07
N ALA A 272 34.15 8.02 -35.62
CA ALA A 272 35.18 7.20 -35.00
C ALA A 272 36.11 7.94 -34.03
N ALA A 273 36.75 7.13 -33.19
CA ALA A 273 37.79 7.49 -32.24
C ALA A 273 39.03 8.13 -32.90
N THR A 274 39.57 9.18 -32.28
CA THR A 274 40.97 9.57 -32.43
C THR A 274 41.60 9.85 -31.07
N SER A 275 42.74 9.22 -30.87
CA SER A 275 43.63 9.28 -29.71
C SER A 275 44.37 10.62 -29.61
N SER A 276 44.55 11.13 -28.39
CA SER A 276 45.73 11.92 -28.03
C SER A 276 45.97 11.88 -26.51
N ALA A 277 47.17 11.45 -26.15
CA ALA A 277 47.69 11.32 -24.80
C ALA A 277 48.43 12.58 -24.37
N VAL A 278 48.28 13.06 -23.13
CA VAL A 278 49.25 13.94 -22.44
C VAL A 278 49.20 13.79 -20.90
N VAL A 279 50.30 13.22 -20.37
CA VAL A 279 51.13 13.58 -19.20
C VAL A 279 50.54 13.76 -17.78
N VAL A 280 51.09 12.94 -16.88
CA VAL A 280 51.00 12.91 -15.42
C VAL A 280 52.01 13.88 -14.77
N PRO A 281 51.72 14.45 -13.58
CA PRO A 281 52.77 14.67 -12.60
C PRO A 281 52.51 13.90 -11.30
N THR A 282 53.57 13.23 -10.88
CA THR A 282 53.78 12.46 -9.67
C THR A 282 54.11 13.37 -8.47
N SER A 283 53.52 13.11 -7.31
CA SER A 283 54.05 13.56 -6.02
C SER A 283 54.01 12.45 -4.98
N LYS A 284 55.19 12.24 -4.37
CA LYS A 284 55.64 11.24 -3.38
C LYS A 284 54.79 11.17 -2.10
N PRO A 285 54.85 10.04 -1.36
CA PRO A 285 54.28 9.91 -0.02
C PRO A 285 55.24 10.42 1.06
N VAL A 286 54.69 11.02 2.11
CA VAL A 286 55.40 11.30 3.37
C VAL A 286 54.84 10.38 4.44
N ALA A 287 55.76 9.70 5.14
CA ALA A 287 55.49 8.78 6.23
C ALA A 287 55.97 9.34 7.57
N ALA A 288 55.54 8.65 8.64
CA ALA A 288 55.99 8.67 10.03
C ALA A 288 55.24 9.71 10.93
N THR A 289 54.91 9.48 12.20
CA THR A 289 55.32 8.48 13.20
C THR A 289 54.28 8.44 14.35
N SER A 290 54.38 7.40 15.18
CA SER A 290 53.62 7.00 16.36
C SER A 290 53.30 8.05 17.45
N THR A 291 52.25 7.77 18.23
CA THR A 291 52.39 7.67 19.71
C THR A 291 51.28 6.79 20.30
N ALA A 292 51.68 5.83 21.15
CA ALA A 292 50.81 4.99 21.96
C ALA A 292 50.47 5.70 23.29
N ALA A 293 49.29 5.44 23.84
CA ALA A 293 48.99 5.68 25.25
C ALA A 293 48.11 4.54 25.79
N ALA A 294 48.44 4.12 27.02
CA ALA A 294 48.03 2.89 27.65
C ALA A 294 46.78 3.02 28.55
N VAL A 295 46.06 1.89 28.66
CA VAL A 295 45.38 1.27 29.81
C VAL A 295 44.99 2.17 31.01
N VAL A 296 43.69 2.17 31.33
CA VAL A 296 43.19 2.15 32.71
C VAL A 296 41.96 1.24 32.80
N GLU A 297 42.13 0.06 33.40
CA GLU A 297 41.05 -0.73 34.01
C GLU A 297 40.87 -0.29 35.47
N THR A 298 39.63 -0.16 35.96
CA THR A 298 39.28 -0.29 37.40
C THR A 298 37.75 -0.41 37.56
N PRO A 299 37.21 -0.89 38.71
CA PRO A 299 36.73 -2.26 38.85
C PRO A 299 35.23 -2.37 39.16
N ALA A 300 34.73 -3.62 39.13
CA ALA A 300 33.48 -4.03 39.74
C ALA A 300 33.50 -3.89 41.27
N PRO A 301 32.33 -3.72 41.91
CA PRO A 301 32.12 -4.20 43.26
C PRO A 301 31.08 -5.33 43.31
N GLU A 302 31.43 -6.35 44.10
CA GLU A 302 30.58 -7.46 44.51
C GLU A 302 29.52 -7.05 45.54
N SER A 303 28.46 -7.88 45.58
CA SER A 303 27.34 -8.07 46.53
C SER A 303 27.66 -7.87 48.03
N PRO A 304 26.67 -7.68 48.94
CA PRO A 304 25.75 -8.78 49.30
C PRO A 304 24.34 -8.43 49.87
N ALA A 305 23.54 -9.49 50.05
CA ALA A 305 22.61 -9.78 51.16
C ALA A 305 21.08 -9.54 51.02
N THR A 306 20.35 -10.66 50.89
CA THR A 306 19.16 -11.13 51.68
C THR A 306 18.04 -10.18 52.14
N SER A 307 16.80 -10.51 51.73
CA SER A 307 15.61 -10.68 52.60
C SER A 307 14.54 -11.49 51.83
N THR A 308 14.27 -12.76 52.16
CA THR A 308 13.16 -13.27 52.99
C THR A 308 11.85 -12.46 52.97
N GLY A 309 10.94 -12.87 52.08
CA GLY A 309 9.57 -13.32 52.37
C GLY A 309 8.53 -12.37 52.97
N VAL A 310 7.43 -12.14 52.24
CA VAL A 310 6.05 -12.06 52.80
C VAL A 310 5.06 -12.63 51.77
N ALA A 311 4.02 -13.25 52.30
CA ALA A 311 3.06 -14.15 51.68
C ALA A 311 2.21 -13.56 50.54
N ASN A 312 1.89 -14.49 49.64
CA ASN A 312 0.90 -14.43 48.59
C ASN A 312 -0.52 -14.32 49.20
N GLU A 313 -1.17 -13.16 49.08
CA GLU A 313 -2.58 -13.03 49.44
C GLU A 313 -3.47 -13.74 48.43
N THR A 314 -4.40 -14.53 48.97
CA THR A 314 -5.40 -15.32 48.27
C THR A 314 -6.55 -14.40 47.83
N PRO A 315 -6.99 -14.40 46.57
CA PRO A 315 -8.19 -13.65 46.18
C PRO A 315 -9.44 -14.32 46.75
N LEU A 316 -10.21 -13.55 47.51
CA LEU A 316 -11.55 -13.90 47.97
C LEU A 316 -12.50 -14.16 46.79
N ALA A 317 -13.27 -15.23 46.93
CA ALA A 317 -14.35 -15.60 46.03
C ALA A 317 -15.47 -14.53 46.02
N PRO A 318 -16.06 -14.19 44.86
CA PRO A 318 -17.29 -13.42 44.82
C PRO A 318 -18.50 -14.32 45.11
N THR A 319 -19.25 -13.95 46.14
CA THR A 319 -20.57 -14.47 46.49
C THR A 319 -21.62 -14.06 45.46
N GLY A 320 -22.29 -15.04 44.86
CA GLY A 320 -23.75 -15.07 44.68
C GLY A 320 -24.38 -14.21 43.56
N PRO A 321 -25.31 -14.78 42.76
CA PRO A 321 -25.99 -14.08 41.68
C PRO A 321 -27.14 -13.19 42.20
N VAL A 322 -27.21 -11.95 41.71
CA VAL A 322 -28.38 -11.09 41.86
C VAL A 322 -29.39 -11.46 40.76
N ALA A 323 -30.60 -11.78 41.18
CA ALA A 323 -31.72 -12.14 40.32
C ALA A 323 -32.08 -10.99 39.36
N SER A 324 -32.09 -11.29 38.06
CA SER A 324 -32.62 -10.41 37.01
C SER A 324 -34.14 -10.51 36.98
N ALA A 325 -34.83 -9.43 37.35
CA ALA A 325 -36.26 -9.30 37.18
C ALA A 325 -36.57 -8.96 35.71
N ALA A 326 -37.35 -9.82 35.06
CA ALA A 326 -37.88 -9.62 33.72
C ALA A 326 -38.89 -8.45 33.70
N PRO A 327 -38.85 -7.54 32.71
CA PRO A 327 -40.00 -6.72 32.40
C PRO A 327 -40.93 -7.47 31.44
N THR A 328 -42.18 -7.55 31.85
CA THR A 328 -43.34 -8.10 31.15
C THR A 328 -43.61 -7.31 29.86
N ALA A 329 -43.64 -8.00 28.71
CA ALA A 329 -44.13 -7.44 27.47
C ALA A 329 -45.67 -7.39 27.50
N SER A 330 -46.23 -6.18 27.50
CA SER A 330 -47.65 -5.95 27.22
C SER A 330 -47.82 -5.77 25.71
N ALA A 331 -48.56 -6.68 25.10
CA ALA A 331 -49.01 -6.59 23.73
C ALA A 331 -50.15 -5.56 23.64
N GLY A 332 -49.90 -4.46 22.93
CA GLY A 332 -50.91 -3.51 22.49
C GLY A 332 -50.97 -3.51 20.97
N ALA A 333 -51.92 -4.25 20.42
CA ALA A 333 -52.31 -4.17 19.02
C ALA A 333 -52.93 -2.79 18.75
N GLY A 334 -52.36 -2.04 17.82
CA GLY A 334 -52.87 -0.77 17.33
C GLY A 334 -52.68 -0.69 15.83
N THR A 335 -53.71 -1.10 15.09
CA THR A 335 -53.87 -0.88 13.65
C THR A 335 -53.98 0.62 13.36
N GLY A 336 -53.03 1.16 12.60
CA GLY A 336 -53.04 2.55 12.17
C GLY A 336 -52.10 2.76 10.98
N ALA A 337 -52.61 2.53 9.78
CA ALA A 337 -52.01 3.04 8.55
C ALA A 337 -52.10 4.58 8.57
N GLY A 338 -50.97 5.27 8.45
CA GLY A 338 -50.92 6.74 8.40
C GLY A 338 -49.50 7.23 8.11
N SER A 339 -49.31 7.74 6.90
CA SER A 339 -48.05 7.95 6.17
C SER A 339 -47.26 9.23 6.51
N ASP A 340 -47.43 9.84 7.68
CA ASP A 340 -46.94 11.22 7.92
C ASP A 340 -45.96 11.38 9.09
N ALA A 341 -45.22 10.33 9.47
CA ALA A 341 -44.17 10.47 10.47
C ALA A 341 -43.04 11.37 9.94
N VAL A 342 -42.92 12.60 10.46
CA VAL A 342 -41.82 13.53 10.17
C VAL A 342 -40.65 13.21 11.10
N LEU A 343 -39.47 13.00 10.53
CA LEU A 343 -38.25 12.76 11.30
C LEU A 343 -37.86 14.07 12.03
N PRO A 344 -37.63 14.06 13.36
CA PRO A 344 -37.22 15.27 14.08
C PRO A 344 -35.87 15.80 13.59
N GLN A 345 -35.56 17.07 13.85
CA GLN A 345 -34.29 17.69 13.42
C GLN A 345 -33.05 17.05 14.04
N GLU A 346 -33.19 16.43 15.21
CA GLU A 346 -32.14 15.64 15.85
C GLU A 346 -32.68 14.24 16.16
N PHE A 347 -31.90 13.22 15.78
CA PHE A 347 -32.24 11.82 15.99
C PHE A 347 -30.98 10.97 16.10
N THR A 348 -31.13 9.83 16.76
CA THR A 348 -30.12 8.78 16.80
C THR A 348 -30.25 7.87 15.57
N ILE A 349 -29.16 7.16 15.22
CA ILE A 349 -29.15 6.19 14.11
C ILE A 349 -30.25 5.14 14.26
N LYS A 350 -30.53 4.69 15.49
CA LYS A 350 -31.62 3.72 15.76
C LYS A 350 -32.99 4.30 15.41
N GLN A 351 -33.23 5.59 15.69
CA GLN A 351 -34.48 6.26 15.34
C GLN A 351 -34.60 6.47 13.83
N PHE A 352 -33.50 6.76 13.13
CA PHE A 352 -33.49 6.85 11.67
C PHE A 352 -33.86 5.52 11.00
N VAL A 353 -33.25 4.42 11.45
CA VAL A 353 -33.52 3.08 10.90
C VAL A 353 -34.97 2.66 11.15
N ALA A 354 -35.50 2.94 12.35
CA ALA A 354 -36.90 2.65 12.67
C ALA A 354 -37.87 3.46 11.78
N TRP A 355 -37.57 4.75 11.57
CA TRP A 355 -38.35 5.59 10.67
C TRP A 355 -38.30 5.12 9.21
N LEU A 356 -37.12 4.72 8.72
CA LEU A 356 -36.95 4.23 7.35
C LEU A 356 -37.75 2.94 7.11
N LYS A 357 -37.71 1.99 8.04
CA LYS A 357 -38.48 0.75 8.00
C LYS A 357 -39.99 1.01 7.95
N ALA A 358 -40.46 1.92 8.80
CA ALA A 358 -41.87 2.32 8.84
C ALA A 358 -42.32 2.96 7.51
N ARG A 359 -41.45 3.75 6.86
CA ARG A 359 -41.76 4.38 5.56
C ARG A 359 -41.78 3.40 4.39
N GLN A 360 -40.98 2.34 4.47
CA GLN A 360 -40.88 1.32 3.42
C GLN A 360 -41.89 0.17 3.60
N GLY A 361 -42.68 0.18 4.68
CA GLY A 361 -43.63 -0.89 4.98
C GLY A 361 -42.95 -2.22 5.32
N ILE A 362 -41.67 -2.19 5.71
CA ILE A 362 -40.89 -3.37 6.07
C ILE A 362 -40.93 -3.47 7.60
N ASN A 363 -41.85 -4.29 8.13
CA ASN A 363 -41.95 -4.57 9.57
C ASN A 363 -40.76 -5.39 10.06
#